data_AF-A0A2V9XPS6-F1
#
_entry.id   AF-A0A2V9XPS6-F1
#
_cell.length_a   1.000
_cell.length_b   1.000
_cell.length_c   1.000
_cell.angle_alpha   90.00
_cell.angle_beta   90.00
_cell.angle_gamma   90.00
#
_symmetry.space_group_name_H-M   'P 1'
#
loop_
_entity.id
_entity.type
_entity.pdbx_description
1 polymer ?
#
loop_
_entity_poly.entity_id
_entity_poly.type
_entity_poly.pdbx_seq_one_letter_code
_entity_poly.pdbx_strand_id
1 'polypeptide(L)'
;MVSATDDLRKRWDARLFRVKELADLHRPIASALHFYHLVLEFQAEISSRSKQAINPDIPLRTQIDVAAVVSEMPTLLSLSAQHGPESLHDAAHQWNSDGEQEWIRAVQSALDPARPPFAGPNDFFTRAC
;
A
#
# COMPACT_ATOMS: atom_id res chain seq x y z
N MET A 1 -9.60 1.12 30.21
CA MET A 1 -9.59 1.98 29.01
C MET A 1 -8.57 1.39 28.06
N VAL A 2 -9.00 0.87 26.92
CA VAL A 2 -8.07 0.43 25.86
C VAL A 2 -7.64 1.70 25.11
N SER A 3 -6.33 1.90 24.92
CA SER A 3 -5.84 3.06 24.18
C SER A 3 -6.21 2.93 22.71
N ALA A 4 -6.49 4.05 22.02
CA ALA A 4 -6.79 4.04 20.58
C ALA A 4 -5.67 3.37 19.74
N THR A 5 -4.42 3.43 20.23
CA THR A 5 -3.25 2.76 19.64
C THR A 5 -3.31 1.24 19.76
N ASP A 6 -3.83 0.72 20.89
CA ASP A 6 -3.98 -0.72 21.13
C ASP A 6 -5.10 -1.30 20.26
N ASP A 7 -6.17 -0.52 20.02
CA ASP A 7 -7.27 -0.92 19.12
C ASP A 7 -6.82 -0.94 17.66
N LEU A 8 -5.96 0.00 17.24
CA LEU A 8 -5.39 0.00 15.90
C LEU A 8 -4.48 -1.21 15.67
N ARG A 9 -3.60 -1.52 16.63
CA ARG A 9 -2.71 -2.70 16.56
C ARG A 9 -3.50 -4.00 16.45
N LYS A 10 -4.54 -4.18 17.29
CA LYS A 10 -5.42 -5.35 17.23
C LYS A 10 -6.12 -5.51 15.88
N ARG A 11 -6.52 -4.41 15.25
CA ARG A 11 -7.15 -4.44 13.91
C ARG A 11 -6.16 -4.92 12.84
N TRP A 12 -4.91 -4.47 12.89
CA TRP A 12 -3.86 -4.95 11.99
C TRP A 12 -3.54 -6.42 12.23
N ASP A 13 -3.35 -6.83 13.48
CA ASP A 13 -3.08 -8.23 13.85
C ASP A 13 -4.19 -9.16 13.35
N ALA A 14 -5.46 -8.76 13.51
CA ALA A 14 -6.61 -9.53 13.04
C ALA A 14 -6.63 -9.67 11.50
N ARG A 15 -6.27 -8.62 10.75
CA ARG A 15 -6.17 -8.67 9.29
C ARG A 15 -5.05 -9.60 8.82
N LEU A 16 -3.86 -9.49 9.42
CA LEU A 16 -2.71 -10.34 9.12
C LEU A 16 -3.02 -11.82 9.41
N PHE A 17 -3.61 -12.10 10.58
CA PHE A 17 -4.03 -13.45 10.93
C PHE A 17 -5.03 -14.02 9.91
N ARG A 18 -6.04 -13.22 9.52
CA ARG A 18 -7.07 -13.66 8.59
C ARG A 18 -6.52 -13.97 7.20
N VAL A 19 -5.57 -13.18 6.69
CA VAL A 19 -4.95 -13.46 5.39
C VAL A 19 -4.14 -14.75 5.42
N LYS A 20 -3.40 -15.00 6.50
CA LYS A 20 -2.67 -16.26 6.69
C LYS A 20 -3.60 -17.46 6.73
N GLU A 21 -4.68 -17.38 7.51
CA GLU A 21 -5.70 -18.43 7.57
C GLU A 21 -6.32 -18.72 6.19
N LEU A 22 -6.63 -17.67 5.42
CA LEU A 22 -7.14 -17.83 4.06
C LEU A 22 -6.13 -18.50 3.12
N ALA A 23 -4.84 -18.20 3.26
CA ALA A 23 -3.79 -18.82 2.46
C ALA A 23 -3.69 -20.33 2.73
N ASP A 24 -3.82 -20.74 3.99
CA ASP A 24 -3.83 -22.14 4.40
C ASP A 24 -5.05 -22.91 3.85
N LEU A 25 -6.22 -22.24 3.81
CA LEU A 25 -7.47 -22.82 3.32
C LEU A 25 -7.55 -22.88 1.79
N HIS A 26 -6.98 -21.90 1.09
CA HIS A 26 -7.15 -21.72 -0.35
C HIS A 26 -5.82 -21.78 -1.12
N ARG A 27 -5.22 -22.98 -1.17
CA ARG A 27 -3.95 -23.23 -1.89
C ARG A 27 -3.84 -22.61 -3.29
N PRO A 28 -4.88 -22.64 -4.16
CA PRO A 28 -4.76 -22.09 -5.52
C PRO A 28 -4.44 -20.59 -5.57
N ILE A 29 -4.79 -19.83 -4.52
CA ILE A 29 -4.55 -18.39 -4.42
C ILE A 29 -3.55 -18.05 -3.30
N ALA A 30 -2.89 -19.06 -2.72
CA ALA A 30 -2.00 -18.86 -1.57
C ALA A 30 -0.84 -17.91 -1.89
N SER A 31 -0.27 -17.96 -3.10
CA SER A 31 0.79 -17.02 -3.51
C SER A 31 0.30 -15.57 -3.57
N ALA A 32 -0.90 -15.34 -4.08
CA ALA A 32 -1.50 -14.01 -4.12
C ALA A 32 -1.85 -13.50 -2.71
N LEU A 33 -2.31 -14.39 -1.83
CA LEU A 33 -2.57 -14.07 -0.43
C LEU A 33 -1.29 -13.82 0.36
N HIS A 34 -0.20 -14.53 0.05
CA HIS A 34 1.11 -14.27 0.64
C HIS A 34 1.64 -12.90 0.23
N PHE A 35 1.55 -12.54 -1.05
CA PHE A 35 1.91 -11.19 -1.49
C PHE A 35 1.04 -10.13 -0.81
N TYR A 36 -0.27 -10.35 -0.72
CA TYR A 36 -1.17 -9.44 -0.02
C TYR A 36 -0.83 -9.31 1.47
N HIS A 37 -0.42 -10.39 2.14
CA HIS A 37 0.09 -10.37 3.51
C HIS A 37 1.28 -9.39 3.63
N LEU A 38 2.27 -9.50 2.74
CA LEU A 38 3.45 -8.63 2.77
C LEU A 38 3.08 -7.15 2.60
N VAL A 39 2.12 -6.85 1.71
CA VAL A 39 1.60 -5.50 1.53
C VAL A 39 0.88 -5.00 2.79
N LEU A 40 0.12 -5.87 3.48
CA LEU A 40 -0.52 -5.51 4.74
C LEU A 40 0.49 -5.24 5.87
N GLU A 41 1.57 -6.01 5.95
CA GLU A 41 2.65 -5.76 6.92
C GLU A 41 3.29 -4.40 6.68
N PHE A 42 3.61 -4.11 5.42
CA PHE A 42 4.11 -2.81 5.00
C PHE A 42 3.16 -1.66 5.38
N GLN A 43 1.86 -1.79 5.11
CA GLN A 43 0.85 -0.79 5.47
C GLN A 43 0.70 -0.62 6.99
N ALA A 44 0.75 -1.72 7.74
CA ALA A 44 0.72 -1.67 9.20
C ALA A 44 1.94 -0.94 9.76
N GLU A 45 3.12 -1.16 9.15
CA GLU A 45 4.35 -0.47 9.52
C GLU A 45 4.25 1.03 9.29
N ILE A 46 3.82 1.47 8.09
CA ILE A 46 3.53 2.89 7.76
C ILE A 46 2.54 3.47 8.77
N SER A 47 1.43 2.78 9.01
CA SER A 47 0.40 3.22 9.95
C SER A 47 0.94 3.37 11.38
N SER A 48 1.92 2.55 11.79
CA SER A 48 2.49 2.61 13.13
C SER A 48 3.44 3.79 13.33
N ARG A 49 4.14 4.21 12.26
CA ARG A 49 5.06 5.36 12.27
C ARG A 49 4.36 6.69 11.94
N SER A 50 3.21 6.63 11.26
CA SER A 50 2.46 7.83 10.90
C SER A 50 1.96 8.55 12.14
N LYS A 51 2.38 9.81 12.29
CA LYS A 51 1.92 10.73 13.35
C LYS A 51 0.85 11.69 12.84
N GLN A 52 0.35 11.47 11.63
CA GLN A 52 -0.54 12.41 10.99
C GLN A 52 -1.90 12.44 11.70
N ALA A 53 -2.23 13.60 12.28
CA ALA A 53 -3.57 13.86 12.77
C ALA A 53 -4.47 14.17 11.56
N ILE A 54 -5.47 13.31 11.33
CA ILE A 54 -6.46 13.51 10.27
C ILE A 54 -7.56 14.43 10.79
N ASN A 55 -7.79 15.55 10.08
CA ASN A 55 -8.92 16.41 10.32
C ASN A 55 -10.16 15.83 9.60
N PRO A 56 -11.25 15.47 10.31
CA PRO A 56 -12.45 14.93 9.68
C PRO A 56 -13.19 15.92 8.77
N ASP A 57 -12.98 17.22 8.94
CA ASP A 57 -13.65 18.27 8.16
C ASP A 57 -12.97 18.53 6.80
N ILE A 58 -11.78 17.96 6.58
CA ILE A 58 -11.02 18.11 5.35
C ILE A 58 -11.06 16.77 4.57
N PRO A 59 -11.27 16.78 3.24
CA PRO A 59 -11.19 15.54 2.45
C PRO A 59 -9.85 14.81 2.67
N LEU A 60 -9.88 13.51 2.96
CA LEU A 60 -8.67 12.73 3.26
C LEU A 60 -7.59 12.87 2.19
N ARG A 61 -7.97 12.87 0.91
CA ARG A 61 -7.05 12.98 -0.23
C ARG A 61 -6.22 14.26 -0.23
N THR A 62 -6.77 15.37 0.26
CA THR A 62 -6.04 16.65 0.31
C THR A 62 -5.12 16.75 1.53
N GLN A 63 -5.22 15.79 2.45
CA GLN A 63 -4.36 15.71 3.62
C GLN A 63 -3.16 14.78 3.37
N ILE A 64 -3.17 13.96 2.31
CA ILE A 64 -2.07 13.02 2.04
C ILE A 64 -0.77 13.78 1.74
N ASP A 65 0.27 13.45 2.49
CA ASP A 65 1.64 13.92 2.23
C ASP A 65 2.26 13.08 1.11
N VAL A 66 2.32 13.68 -0.08
CA VAL A 66 2.91 13.04 -1.27
C VAL A 66 4.37 12.67 -1.04
N ALA A 67 5.15 13.50 -0.34
CA ALA A 67 6.56 13.21 -0.11
C ALA A 67 6.72 12.01 0.82
N ALA A 68 5.89 11.92 1.86
CA ALA A 68 5.87 10.75 2.74
C ALA A 68 5.48 9.48 1.96
N VAL A 69 4.47 9.52 1.10
CA VAL A 69 4.09 8.38 0.25
C VAL A 69 5.25 7.99 -0.69
N VAL A 70 5.85 8.96 -1.36
CA VAL A 70 6.95 8.72 -2.32
C VAL A 70 8.17 8.12 -1.63
N SER A 71 8.47 8.49 -0.39
CA SER A 71 9.58 7.89 0.38
C SER A 71 9.41 6.39 0.67
N GLU A 72 8.17 5.88 0.61
CA GLU A 72 7.85 4.48 0.84
C GLU A 72 7.88 3.65 -0.46
N MET A 73 7.95 4.30 -1.63
CA MET A 73 7.96 3.63 -2.93
C MET A 73 9.10 2.63 -3.11
N PRO A 74 10.36 2.90 -2.72
CA PRO A 74 11.43 1.92 -2.90
C PRO A 74 11.13 0.59 -2.20
N THR A 75 10.55 0.64 -1.00
CA THR A 75 10.16 -0.56 -0.24
C THR A 75 9.04 -1.31 -0.95
N LEU A 76 7.99 -0.61 -1.39
CA LEU A 76 6.87 -1.22 -2.10
C LEU A 76 7.29 -1.83 -3.45
N LEU A 77 8.12 -1.13 -4.21
CA LEU A 77 8.66 -1.62 -5.48
C LEU A 77 9.51 -2.87 -5.28
N SER A 78 10.33 -2.89 -4.23
CA SER A 78 11.14 -4.06 -3.86
C SER A 78 10.26 -5.28 -3.50
N LEU A 79 9.20 -5.07 -2.72
CA LEU A 79 8.24 -6.13 -2.38
C LEU A 79 7.54 -6.70 -3.62
N SER A 80 7.06 -5.83 -4.52
CA SER A 80 6.43 -6.24 -5.77
C SER A 80 7.40 -6.97 -6.70
N ALA A 81 8.64 -6.52 -6.81
CA ALA A 81 9.65 -7.18 -7.62
C ALA A 81 10.02 -8.57 -7.08
N GLN A 82 10.05 -8.76 -5.76
CA GLN A 82 10.48 -10.05 -5.17
C GLN A 82 9.34 -11.07 -5.02
N HIS A 83 8.14 -10.60 -4.71
CA HIS A 83 7.03 -11.44 -4.26
C HIS A 83 5.73 -11.22 -5.02
N GLY A 84 5.68 -10.18 -5.86
CA GLY A 84 4.50 -9.89 -6.66
C GLY A 84 4.27 -10.90 -7.78
N PRO A 85 3.04 -10.97 -8.33
CA PRO A 85 2.79 -11.64 -9.60
C PRO A 85 3.63 -11.01 -10.72
N GLU A 86 3.85 -11.75 -11.81
CA GLU A 86 4.69 -11.34 -12.96
C GLU A 86 4.36 -9.91 -13.46
N SER A 87 3.07 -9.57 -13.56
CA SER A 87 2.64 -8.24 -13.99
C SER A 87 3.06 -7.10 -13.04
N LEU A 88 3.17 -7.36 -11.74
CA LEU A 88 3.67 -6.39 -10.75
C LEU A 88 5.19 -6.41 -10.65
N HIS A 89 5.84 -7.54 -10.94
CA HIS A 89 7.28 -7.63 -11.06
C HIS A 89 7.78 -6.71 -12.18
N ASP A 90 7.24 -6.86 -13.39
CA ASP A 90 7.61 -6.04 -14.56
C ASP A 90 7.32 -4.56 -14.31
N ALA A 91 6.15 -4.26 -13.74
CA ALA A 91 5.77 -2.89 -13.42
C ALA A 91 6.70 -2.28 -12.36
N ALA A 92 7.16 -3.03 -11.36
CA ALA A 92 8.11 -2.53 -10.36
C ALA A 92 9.46 -2.17 -10.98
N HIS A 93 9.95 -2.96 -11.94
CA HIS A 93 11.18 -2.66 -12.67
C HIS A 93 11.03 -1.41 -13.55
N GLN A 94 9.89 -1.25 -14.23
CA GLN A 94 9.60 -0.06 -15.00
C GLN A 94 9.57 1.19 -14.12
N TRP A 95 8.82 1.15 -13.01
CA TRP A 95 8.74 2.26 -12.07
C TRP A 95 10.10 2.63 -11.48
N ASN A 96 10.92 1.65 -11.11
CA ASN A 96 12.30 1.91 -10.67
C ASN A 96 13.13 2.64 -11.73
N SER A 97 12.91 2.33 -13.01
CA SER A 97 13.61 2.97 -14.13
C SER A 97 13.09 4.38 -14.43
N ASP A 98 11.78 4.61 -14.26
CA ASP A 98 11.15 5.93 -14.46
C ASP A 98 11.59 6.95 -13.39
N GLY A 99 11.87 6.45 -12.18
CA GLY A 99 12.45 7.21 -11.08
C GLY A 99 11.45 8.12 -10.33
N GLU A 100 11.97 8.77 -9.29
CA GLU A 100 11.17 9.46 -8.28
C GLU A 100 10.25 10.57 -8.82
N GLN A 101 10.68 11.29 -9.86
CA GLN A 101 9.86 12.35 -10.47
C GLN A 101 8.58 11.80 -11.09
N GLU A 102 8.63 10.60 -11.67
CA GLU A 102 7.43 9.95 -12.20
C GLU A 102 6.53 9.45 -11.07
N TRP A 103 7.12 8.94 -9.98
CA TRP A 103 6.35 8.51 -8.80
C TRP A 103 5.57 9.67 -8.21
N ILE A 104 6.22 10.83 -8.03
CA ILE A 104 5.58 12.06 -7.54
C ILE A 104 4.39 12.43 -8.43
N ARG A 105 4.60 12.47 -9.75
CA ARG A 105 3.54 12.81 -10.71
C ARG A 105 2.38 11.81 -10.64
N ALA A 106 2.69 10.52 -10.58
CA ALA A 106 1.68 9.47 -10.55
C ALA A 106 0.86 9.50 -9.25
N VAL A 107 1.51 9.69 -8.10
CA VAL A 107 0.85 9.85 -6.78
C VAL A 107 -0.02 11.10 -6.77
N GLN A 108 0.50 12.26 -7.19
CA GLN A 108 -0.29 13.50 -7.29
C GLN A 108 -1.51 13.32 -8.19
N SER A 109 -1.33 12.68 -9.34
CA SER A 109 -2.43 12.36 -10.26
C SER A 109 -3.45 11.42 -9.62
N ALA A 110 -3.02 10.44 -8.81
CA ALA A 110 -3.93 9.52 -8.13
C ALA A 110 -4.77 10.19 -7.02
N LEU A 111 -4.30 11.31 -6.48
CA LEU A 111 -5.05 12.13 -5.53
C LEU A 111 -6.13 12.99 -6.18
N ASP A 112 -6.04 13.26 -7.48
CA ASP A 112 -7.03 14.03 -8.23
C ASP A 112 -8.41 13.33 -8.23
N PRO A 113 -9.46 13.94 -7.63
CA PRO A 113 -10.79 13.35 -7.60
C PRO A 113 -11.46 13.23 -8.98
N ALA A 114 -10.99 13.97 -9.99
CA ALA A 114 -11.50 13.89 -11.36
C ALA A 114 -10.85 12.78 -12.18
N ARG A 115 -9.77 12.15 -11.69
CA ARG A 115 -9.09 11.06 -12.40
C ARG A 115 -9.99 9.82 -12.44
N PRO A 116 -10.27 9.24 -13.61
CA PRO A 116 -11.01 7.99 -13.69
C PRO A 116 -10.19 6.86 -13.04
N PRO A 117 -10.82 5.96 -12.28
CA PRO A 117 -10.12 4.82 -11.70
C PRO A 117 -9.60 3.93 -12.84
N PHE A 118 -8.29 3.68 -12.84
CA PHE A 118 -7.65 2.81 -13.82
C PHE A 118 -7.20 1.53 -13.10
N ALA A 119 -7.67 0.35 -13.50
CA ALA A 119 -7.35 -0.90 -12.84
C ALA A 119 -6.13 -1.60 -13.48
N GLY A 120 -4.97 -0.94 -13.47
CA GLY A 120 -3.73 -1.49 -14.03
C GLY A 120 -2.63 -1.69 -12.97
N PRO A 121 -1.56 -2.44 -13.29
CA PRO A 121 -0.39 -2.62 -12.42
C PRO A 121 0.22 -1.30 -11.91
N ASN A 122 0.15 -0.24 -12.73
CA ASN A 122 0.63 1.09 -12.34
C ASN A 122 -0.25 1.79 -11.29
N ASP A 123 -1.54 1.46 -11.21
CA ASP A 123 -2.44 2.03 -10.19
C ASP A 123 -2.16 1.43 -8.81
N PHE A 124 -1.64 0.20 -8.76
CA PHE A 124 -1.27 -0.48 -7.52
C PHE A 124 -0.29 0.37 -6.69
N PHE A 125 0.80 0.85 -7.29
CA PHE A 125 1.85 1.57 -6.56
C PHE A 125 1.37 2.90 -5.97
N THR A 126 0.46 3.58 -6.66
CA THR A 126 -0.13 4.84 -6.15
C THR A 126 -1.18 4.67 -5.08
N ARG A 127 -1.61 3.43 -4.79
CA ARG A 127 -2.75 3.14 -3.89
C ARG A 127 -2.44 2.16 -2.77
N ALA A 128 -1.30 1.49 -2.83
CA ALA A 128 -0.87 0.55 -1.81
C ALA A 128 -0.24 1.25 -0.59
N CYS A 129 0.14 2.53 -0.72
CA CYS A 129 0.52 3.43 0.37
C CYS A 129 -0.66 4.31 0.78
#